data_AF-A0A956GS16-F1
#
_entry.id   AF-A0A956GS16-F1
#
_cell.length_a   1.000
_cell.length_b   1.000
_cell.length_c   1.000
_cell.angle_alpha   90.00
_cell.angle_beta   90.00
_cell.angle_gamma   90.00
#
_symmetry.space_group_name_H-M   'P 1'
#
loop_
_entity.id
_entity.type
_entity.pdbx_description
1 polymer ?
#
loop_
_entity_poly.entity_id
_entity_poly.type
_entity_poly.pdbx_seq_one_letter_code
_entity_poly.pdbx_strand_id
1 'polypeptide(L)'
;QLRGPWTRLAFGRATVDGARLERALAIDVELGDGDARRRRRVELVGTTELCCGDDLATSVILVNKVQAEHHLRHALDHLVLAAAGVTAGAARTGLVLGDKIDDKALAPWTADAARDHLALLIGELLEQRHAYLLPYRVALDVLAGKTPRLRHATDKVATSLGFGPLRRDDGLTLPPDAADLARRRLGPLLDRMIGGRR
;
A
#
# COMPACT_ATOMS: atom_id res chain seq x y z
N GLN A 1 8.37 22.91 -1.06
CA GLN A 1 9.47 22.68 -2.02
C GLN A 1 10.19 21.41 -1.56
N LEU A 2 10.25 20.38 -2.39
CA LEU A 2 11.09 19.20 -2.11
C LEU A 2 12.54 19.65 -2.18
N ARG A 3 13.31 19.37 -1.12
CA ARG A 3 14.72 19.76 -0.99
C ARG A 3 15.55 18.50 -0.78
N GLY A 4 16.72 18.46 -1.39
CA GLY A 4 17.70 17.38 -1.25
C GLY A 4 17.81 16.45 -2.46
N PRO A 5 18.77 15.51 -2.43
CA PRO A 5 19.03 14.63 -3.56
C PRO A 5 17.86 13.70 -3.87
N TRP A 6 17.59 13.57 -5.17
CA TRP A 6 16.66 12.58 -5.70
C TRP A 6 17.38 11.26 -5.85
N THR A 7 16.82 10.21 -5.27
CA THR A 7 17.36 8.86 -5.38
C THR A 7 16.23 7.92 -5.74
N ARG A 8 16.42 7.15 -6.81
CA ARG A 8 15.55 6.01 -7.09
C ARG A 8 16.08 4.80 -6.32
N LEU A 9 15.21 4.07 -5.64
CA LEU A 9 15.53 2.80 -5.01
C LEU A 9 14.93 1.66 -5.81
N ALA A 10 15.71 0.60 -5.96
CA ALA A 10 15.26 -0.66 -6.54
C ALA A 10 15.52 -1.78 -5.54
N PHE A 11 14.58 -2.70 -5.37
CA PHE A 11 14.72 -3.87 -4.51
C PHE A 11 14.86 -5.14 -5.35
N GLY A 12 15.84 -5.99 -5.01
CA GLY A 12 16.01 -7.32 -5.57
C GLY A 12 16.46 -7.32 -7.04
N ARG A 13 15.62 -7.84 -7.94
CA ARG A 13 15.93 -7.92 -9.38
C ARG A 13 15.33 -6.78 -10.21
N ALA A 14 14.83 -5.73 -9.56
CA ALA A 14 14.25 -4.60 -10.28
C ALA A 14 15.35 -3.80 -10.98
N THR A 15 15.34 -3.79 -12.31
CA THR A 15 16.31 -3.06 -13.13
C THR A 15 15.72 -1.72 -13.56
N VAL A 16 16.22 -0.63 -12.99
CA VAL A 16 15.89 0.73 -13.44
C VAL A 16 17.16 1.58 -13.41
N ASP A 17 17.41 2.28 -14.52
CA ASP A 17 18.58 3.13 -14.65
C ASP A 17 18.64 4.21 -13.55
N GLY A 18 19.85 4.41 -13.01
CA GLY A 18 20.11 5.37 -11.94
C GLY A 18 19.56 4.99 -10.57
N ALA A 19 19.00 3.79 -10.40
CA ALA A 19 18.52 3.34 -9.10
C ALA A 19 19.64 2.78 -8.23
N ARG A 20 19.64 3.12 -6.94
CA ARG A 20 20.41 2.40 -5.92
C ARG A 20 19.72 1.06 -5.65
N LEU A 21 20.45 -0.02 -5.89
CA LEU A 21 19.96 -1.38 -5.72
C LEU A 21 20.10 -1.85 -4.27
N GLU A 22 18.97 -2.21 -3.68
CA GLU A 22 18.85 -2.83 -2.37
C GLU A 22 18.52 -4.32 -2.51
N ARG A 23 18.82 -5.11 -1.48
CA ARG A 23 18.42 -6.53 -1.43
C ARG A 23 16.89 -6.64 -1.48
N ALA A 24 16.39 -7.72 -2.08
CA ALA A 24 14.95 -8.00 -2.02
C ALA A 24 14.49 -8.05 -0.55
N LEU A 25 13.37 -7.39 -0.26
CA LEU A 25 12.82 -7.39 1.09
C LEU A 25 12.17 -8.74 1.34
N ALA A 26 12.90 -9.60 2.06
CA ALA A 26 12.38 -10.89 2.47
C ALA A 26 11.47 -10.74 3.69
N ILE A 27 10.24 -11.21 3.58
CA ILE A 27 9.24 -11.26 4.65
C ILE A 27 8.85 -12.72 4.86
N ASP A 28 8.94 -13.18 6.11
CA ASP A 28 8.42 -14.48 6.48
C ASP A 28 6.93 -14.38 6.77
N VAL A 29 6.16 -15.28 6.18
CA VAL A 29 4.71 -15.38 6.31
C VAL A 29 4.34 -16.81 6.66
N GLU A 30 3.35 -16.98 7.52
CA GLU A 30 2.75 -18.29 7.75
C GLU A 30 1.56 -18.45 6.82
N LEU A 31 1.59 -19.49 5.97
CA LEU A 31 0.54 -19.79 5.02
C LEU A 31 -0.05 -21.19 5.30
N GLY A 32 -1.36 -21.32 5.20
CA GLY A 32 -2.11 -22.59 5.30
C GLY A 32 -3.25 -22.53 6.30
N ASP A 33 -4.07 -23.58 6.32
CA ASP A 33 -5.26 -23.65 7.16
C ASP A 33 -5.00 -24.48 8.44
N GLY A 34 -5.47 -23.97 9.59
CA GLY A 34 -5.41 -24.67 10.88
C GLY A 34 -4.01 -25.16 11.26
N ASP A 35 -3.90 -26.42 11.63
CA ASP A 35 -2.63 -27.05 12.08
C ASP A 35 -1.61 -27.26 10.94
N ALA A 36 -1.98 -26.99 9.69
CA ALA A 36 -1.11 -27.12 8.53
C ALA A 36 -0.39 -25.80 8.14
N ARG A 37 -0.41 -24.76 9.00
CA ARG A 37 0.32 -23.52 8.76
C ARG A 37 1.81 -23.80 8.60
N ARG A 38 2.38 -23.32 7.50
CA ARG A 38 3.80 -23.46 7.20
C ARG A 38 4.41 -22.10 6.96
N ARG A 39 5.57 -21.85 7.59
CA ARG A 39 6.39 -20.68 7.30
C ARG A 39 6.87 -20.71 5.85
N ARG A 40 6.76 -19.57 5.19
CA ARG A 40 7.18 -19.31 3.81
C ARG A 40 7.91 -17.98 3.79
N ARG A 41 8.95 -17.90 2.96
CA ARG A 41 9.68 -16.66 2.73
C ARG A 41 9.22 -16.06 1.41
N VAL A 42 8.72 -14.83 1.45
CA VAL A 42 8.31 -14.06 0.28
C VAL A 42 9.30 -12.93 0.07
N GLU A 43 9.73 -12.75 -1.18
CA GLU A 43 10.63 -11.67 -1.55
C GLU A 43 9.87 -10.56 -2.28
N LEU A 44 9.90 -9.36 -1.72
CA LEU A 44 9.36 -8.17 -2.37
C LEU A 44 10.45 -7.55 -3.25
N VAL A 45 10.07 -7.33 -4.52
CA VAL A 45 10.90 -6.77 -5.59
C VAL A 45 10.11 -5.64 -6.23
N GLY A 46 10.77 -4.53 -6.52
CA GLY A 46 10.13 -3.37 -7.14
C GLY A 46 10.98 -2.12 -7.01
N THR A 47 10.44 -0.99 -7.43
CA THR A 47 11.13 0.31 -7.35
C THR A 47 10.25 1.37 -6.70
N THR A 48 10.89 2.33 -6.04
CA THR A 48 10.27 3.55 -5.52
C THR A 48 11.21 4.74 -5.72
N GLU A 49 10.65 5.94 -5.82
CA GLU A 49 11.40 7.17 -5.98
C GLU A 49 11.37 7.94 -4.67
N LEU A 50 12.57 8.30 -4.18
CA LEU A 50 12.75 9.08 -2.98
C LEU A 50 13.31 10.46 -3.30
N CYS A 51 12.74 11.46 -2.66
CA CYS A 51 13.43 12.71 -2.39
C CYS A 51 13.87 12.68 -0.93
N CYS A 52 15.18 12.66 -0.69
CA CYS A 52 15.73 12.68 0.67
C CYS A 52 16.08 14.12 1.02
N GLY A 53 15.30 14.74 1.92
CA GLY A 53 15.71 15.99 2.58
C GLY A 53 16.52 15.69 3.84
N ASP A 54 17.02 16.73 4.50
CA ASP A 54 18.01 16.62 5.58
C ASP A 54 17.60 15.68 6.75
N ASP A 55 16.32 15.40 6.97
CA ASP A 55 15.85 14.48 8.02
C ASP A 55 14.66 13.56 7.64
N LEU A 56 14.16 13.62 6.40
CA LEU A 56 12.93 12.89 6.00
C LEU A 56 13.06 12.30 4.60
N ALA A 57 12.92 10.98 4.50
CA ALA A 57 12.67 10.32 3.22
C ALA A 57 11.23 10.60 2.78
N THR A 58 11.09 11.23 1.62
CA THR A 58 9.79 11.47 0.99
C THR A 58 9.67 10.55 -0.22
N SER A 59 8.74 9.59 -0.18
CA SER A 59 8.35 8.89 -1.41
C SER A 59 7.64 9.90 -2.31
N VAL A 60 7.97 9.91 -3.60
CA VAL A 60 7.43 10.86 -4.59
C VAL A 60 6.71 10.11 -5.70
N ILE A 61 5.52 10.60 -6.08
CA ILE A 61 4.76 10.10 -7.22
C ILE A 61 4.34 11.30 -8.08
N LEU A 62 4.68 11.24 -9.37
CA LEU A 62 4.20 12.19 -10.38
C LEU A 62 2.79 11.82 -10.79
N VAL A 63 1.85 12.76 -10.70
CA VAL A 63 0.43 12.54 -11.00
C VAL A 63 -0.17 13.67 -11.82
N ASN A 64 -1.11 13.34 -12.70
CA ASN A 64 -1.92 14.34 -13.44
C ASN A 64 -3.14 14.81 -12.64
N LYS A 65 -3.51 14.08 -11.60
CA LYS A 65 -4.59 14.41 -10.67
C LYS A 65 -4.36 13.68 -9.35
N VAL A 66 -4.57 14.35 -8.23
CA VAL A 66 -4.55 13.70 -6.91
C VAL A 66 -5.77 12.80 -6.74
N GLN A 67 -5.53 11.57 -6.29
CA GLN A 67 -6.54 10.57 -5.98
C GLN A 67 -6.16 9.84 -4.68
N ALA A 68 -7.14 9.27 -3.99
CA ALA A 68 -6.92 8.60 -2.70
C ALA A 68 -5.94 7.43 -2.83
N GLU A 69 -5.99 6.74 -3.97
CA GLU A 69 -5.14 5.62 -4.35
C GLU A 69 -3.65 6.00 -4.35
N HIS A 70 -3.32 7.25 -4.70
CA HIS A 70 -1.95 7.73 -4.72
C HIS A 70 -1.40 7.90 -3.29
N HIS A 71 -2.22 8.35 -2.34
CA HIS A 71 -1.80 8.41 -0.95
C HIS A 71 -1.66 7.01 -0.33
N LEU A 72 -2.54 6.06 -0.69
CA LEU A 72 -2.37 4.67 -0.27
C LEU A 72 -1.05 4.11 -0.80
N ARG A 73 -0.72 4.37 -2.07
CA ARG A 73 0.55 3.93 -2.65
C ARG A 73 1.73 4.45 -1.83
N HIS A 74 1.72 5.73 -1.43
CA HIS A 74 2.76 6.25 -0.57
C HIS A 74 2.80 5.64 0.83
N ALA A 75 1.64 5.37 1.44
CA ALA A 75 1.61 4.70 2.75
C ALA A 75 2.22 3.28 2.66
N LEU A 76 2.00 2.58 1.54
CA LEU A 76 2.64 1.29 1.25
C LEU A 76 4.14 1.44 0.98
N ASP A 77 4.57 2.44 0.22
CA ASP A 77 5.99 2.71 0.00
C ASP A 77 6.71 3.00 1.33
N HIS A 78 6.13 3.84 2.20
CA HIS A 78 6.68 4.12 3.54
C HIS A 78 6.75 2.87 4.41
N LEU A 79 5.73 2.02 4.39
CA LEU A 79 5.73 0.73 5.06
C LEU A 79 6.89 -0.16 4.57
N VAL A 80 7.08 -0.29 3.26
CA VAL A 80 8.17 -1.08 2.67
C VAL A 80 9.54 -0.53 3.03
N LEU A 81 9.71 0.79 2.97
CA LEU A 81 10.96 1.46 3.31
C LEU A 81 11.31 1.31 4.80
N ALA A 82 10.32 1.40 5.68
CA ALA A 82 10.50 1.15 7.11
C ALA A 82 10.84 -0.32 7.39
N ALA A 83 10.14 -1.27 6.75
CA ALA A 83 10.42 -2.70 6.89
C ALA A 83 11.80 -3.12 6.36
N ALA A 84 12.33 -2.38 5.38
CA ALA A 84 13.68 -2.52 4.86
C ALA A 84 14.75 -1.81 5.71
N GLY A 85 14.36 -1.05 6.74
CA GLY A 85 15.28 -0.27 7.56
C GLY A 85 15.87 0.95 6.85
N VAL A 86 15.30 1.35 5.70
CA VAL A 86 15.76 2.50 4.92
C VAL A 86 15.32 3.81 5.57
N THR A 87 14.16 3.80 6.23
CA THR A 87 13.60 4.97 6.92
C THR A 87 13.34 4.65 8.37
N ALA A 88 14.06 5.33 9.28
CA ALA A 88 13.89 5.19 10.72
C ALA A 88 13.20 6.44 11.29
N GLY A 89 11.97 6.72 10.87
CA GLY A 89 11.29 7.92 11.36
C GLY A 89 10.01 8.28 10.64
N ALA A 90 9.52 9.48 10.97
CA ALA A 90 8.44 10.11 10.24
C ALA A 90 8.81 10.21 8.76
N ALA A 91 7.82 10.18 7.89
CA ALA A 91 8.02 10.38 6.46
C ALA A 91 7.02 11.39 5.94
N ARG A 92 7.23 11.83 4.70
CA ARG A 92 6.21 12.56 3.94
C ARG A 92 5.87 11.80 2.68
N THR A 93 4.64 11.96 2.24
CA THR A 93 4.20 11.62 0.89
C THR A 93 4.29 12.87 0.05
N GLY A 94 4.82 12.81 -1.17
CA GLY A 94 4.87 13.94 -2.08
C GLY A 94 4.20 13.61 -3.40
N LEU A 95 2.95 14.07 -3.60
CA LEU A 95 2.27 13.99 -4.88
C LEU A 95 2.58 15.23 -5.69
N VAL A 96 3.34 15.07 -6.77
CA VAL A 96 3.75 16.18 -7.63
C VAL A 96 2.77 16.31 -8.79
N LEU A 97 2.12 17.47 -8.87
CA LEU A 97 1.14 17.86 -9.88
C LEU A 97 1.60 19.16 -10.54
N GLY A 98 2.28 19.05 -11.68
CA GLY A 98 2.91 20.22 -12.33
C GLY A 98 3.93 20.88 -11.39
N ASP A 99 3.67 22.11 -11.01
CA ASP A 99 4.48 22.90 -10.05
C ASP A 99 4.02 22.77 -8.59
N LYS A 100 2.92 22.05 -8.34
CA LYS A 100 2.34 21.87 -7.01
C LYS A 100 2.76 20.54 -6.40
N ILE A 101 2.85 20.55 -5.07
CA ILE A 101 3.13 19.35 -4.27
C ILE A 101 2.01 19.25 -3.24
N ASP A 102 1.23 18.19 -3.33
CA ASP A 102 0.31 17.78 -2.28
C ASP A 102 1.03 16.77 -1.39
N ASP A 103 1.32 17.17 -0.16
CA ASP A 103 2.06 16.34 0.78
C ASP A 103 1.28 16.01 2.05
N LYS A 104 1.56 14.82 2.58
CA LYS A 104 1.01 14.35 3.86
C LYS A 104 2.10 13.78 4.72
N ALA A 105 2.09 14.15 5.99
CA ALA A 105 2.95 13.55 6.99
C ALA A 105 2.49 12.13 7.30
N LEU A 106 3.45 11.22 7.45
CA LEU A 106 3.25 9.85 7.88
C LEU A 106 3.91 9.65 9.24
N ALA A 107 3.12 9.18 10.20
CA ALA A 107 3.63 8.75 11.49
C ALA A 107 4.62 7.58 11.31
N PRO A 108 5.66 7.49 12.13
CA PRO A 108 6.72 6.51 11.97
C PRO A 108 6.24 5.06 12.08
N TRP A 109 6.99 4.17 11.43
CA TRP A 109 6.98 2.73 11.67
C TRP A 109 8.30 2.33 12.31
N THR A 110 8.25 1.39 13.27
CA THR A 110 9.44 0.59 13.56
C THR A 110 9.61 -0.46 12.46
N ALA A 111 10.84 -0.92 12.24
CA ALA A 111 11.10 -1.96 11.24
C ALA A 111 10.27 -3.22 11.52
N ASP A 112 10.21 -3.68 12.77
CA ASP A 112 9.47 -4.88 13.17
C ASP A 112 7.96 -4.72 12.92
N ALA A 113 7.36 -3.60 13.36
CA ALA A 113 5.93 -3.37 13.14
C ALA A 113 5.59 -3.28 11.64
N ALA A 114 6.48 -2.70 10.84
CA ALA A 114 6.29 -2.64 9.39
C ALA A 114 6.38 -4.03 8.74
N ARG A 115 7.33 -4.86 9.20
CA ARG A 115 7.49 -6.24 8.70
C ARG A 115 6.31 -7.11 9.09
N ASP A 116 5.81 -6.99 10.32
CA ASP A 116 4.62 -7.70 10.80
C ASP A 116 3.38 -7.31 9.99
N HIS A 117 3.19 -6.01 9.74
CA HIS A 117 2.05 -5.54 8.94
C HIS A 117 2.17 -5.98 7.47
N LEU A 118 3.36 -5.95 6.88
CA LEU A 118 3.58 -6.52 5.54
C LEU A 118 3.30 -8.03 5.50
N ALA A 119 3.74 -8.77 6.52
CA ALA A 119 3.50 -10.20 6.62
C ALA A 119 2.00 -10.51 6.66
N LEU A 120 1.22 -9.72 7.40
CA LEU A 120 -0.24 -9.80 7.42
C LEU A 120 -0.84 -9.53 6.03
N LEU A 121 -0.44 -8.45 5.36
CA LEU A 121 -0.97 -8.10 4.04
C LEU A 121 -0.64 -9.17 2.99
N ILE A 122 0.57 -9.71 3.01
CA ILE A 122 1.02 -10.78 2.11
C ILE A 122 0.30 -12.08 2.43
N GLY A 123 0.17 -12.43 3.72
CA GLY A 123 -0.57 -13.60 4.17
C GLY A 123 -2.02 -13.56 3.69
N GLU A 124 -2.72 -12.46 3.93
CA GLU A 124 -4.10 -12.30 3.48
C GLU A 124 -4.22 -12.33 1.94
N LEU A 125 -3.26 -11.73 1.20
CA LEU A 125 -3.23 -11.78 -0.26
C LEU A 125 -3.08 -13.21 -0.80
N LEU A 126 -2.25 -14.03 -0.15
CA LEU A 126 -1.91 -15.39 -0.61
C LEU A 126 -2.90 -16.46 -0.11
N GLU A 127 -3.45 -16.31 1.09
CA GLU A 127 -4.39 -17.27 1.70
C GLU A 127 -5.83 -17.04 1.24
N GLN A 128 -6.26 -15.78 1.14
CA GLN A 128 -7.67 -15.48 0.86
C GLN A 128 -7.93 -15.37 -0.63
N ARG A 129 -8.23 -16.52 -1.26
CA ARG A 129 -8.51 -16.70 -2.69
C ARG A 129 -9.54 -15.74 -3.31
N HIS A 130 -10.33 -15.01 -2.51
CA HIS A 130 -11.30 -14.03 -3.01
C HIS A 130 -11.41 -12.75 -2.16
N ALA A 131 -10.63 -12.58 -1.08
CA ALA A 131 -10.77 -11.38 -0.25
C ALA A 131 -9.94 -10.20 -0.77
N TYR A 132 -9.00 -10.42 -1.70
CA TYR A 132 -8.40 -9.33 -2.49
C TYR A 132 -9.45 -8.54 -3.31
N LEU A 133 -10.69 -9.04 -3.37
CA LEU A 133 -11.79 -8.42 -4.08
C LEU A 133 -12.48 -7.29 -3.32
N LEU A 134 -12.08 -6.95 -2.08
CA LEU A 134 -12.57 -5.73 -1.43
C LEU A 134 -11.91 -4.52 -2.10
N PRO A 135 -12.63 -3.74 -2.94
CA PRO A 135 -12.01 -2.64 -3.65
C PRO A 135 -11.60 -1.55 -2.66
N TYR A 136 -10.46 -0.90 -2.89
CA TYR A 136 -9.93 0.11 -1.96
C TYR A 136 -10.96 1.19 -1.58
N ARG A 137 -11.72 1.72 -2.55
CA ARG A 137 -12.76 2.72 -2.28
C ARG A 137 -13.87 2.22 -1.38
N VAL A 138 -14.25 0.95 -1.53
CA VAL A 138 -15.23 0.30 -0.66
C VAL A 138 -14.66 0.17 0.74
N ALA A 139 -13.40 -0.24 0.87
CA ALA A 139 -12.74 -0.30 2.18
C ALA A 139 -12.67 1.08 2.85
N LEU A 140 -12.41 2.15 2.10
CA LEU A 140 -12.47 3.52 2.62
C LEU A 140 -13.88 3.92 3.07
N ASP A 141 -14.91 3.62 2.27
CA ASP A 141 -16.29 3.91 2.64
C ASP A 141 -16.67 3.18 3.94
N VAL A 142 -16.32 1.89 4.06
CA VAL A 142 -16.56 1.10 5.28
C VAL A 142 -15.84 1.67 6.49
N LEU A 143 -14.56 2.07 6.34
CA LEU A 143 -13.79 2.70 7.42
C LEU A 143 -14.32 4.08 7.82
N ALA A 144 -14.94 4.79 6.88
CA ALA A 144 -15.61 6.05 7.13
C ALA A 144 -17.04 5.88 7.70
N GLY A 145 -17.49 4.64 7.96
CA GLY A 145 -18.85 4.34 8.43
C GLY A 145 -19.94 4.60 7.38
N LYS A 146 -19.56 4.70 6.10
CA LYS A 146 -20.48 4.91 4.98
C LYS A 146 -20.98 3.57 4.45
N THR A 147 -22.19 3.56 3.89
CA THR A 147 -22.72 2.40 3.19
C THR A 147 -21.86 2.11 1.95
N PRO A 148 -21.16 0.96 1.88
CA PRO A 148 -20.33 0.62 0.74
C PRO A 148 -21.18 0.43 -0.53
N ARG A 149 -20.75 1.04 -1.63
CA ARG A 149 -21.40 0.87 -2.94
C ARG A 149 -20.51 0.04 -3.85
N LEU A 150 -20.95 -1.18 -4.16
CA LEU A 150 -20.35 -1.98 -5.22
C LEU A 150 -20.78 -1.37 -6.57
N ARG A 151 -19.80 -0.98 -7.40
CA ARG A 151 -20.05 -0.47 -8.76
C ARG A 151 -19.88 -1.61 -9.76
N HIS A 152 -20.69 -1.60 -10.81
CA HIS A 152 -20.61 -2.61 -11.86
C HIS A 152 -19.33 -2.43 -12.68
N ALA A 153 -18.84 -3.53 -13.28
CA ALA A 153 -17.65 -3.50 -14.13
C ALA A 153 -17.79 -2.61 -15.37
N THR A 154 -19.02 -2.28 -15.76
CA THR A 154 -19.36 -1.38 -16.88
C THR A 154 -19.46 0.09 -16.47
N ASP A 155 -19.38 0.42 -15.17
CA ASP A 155 -19.39 1.80 -14.71
C ASP A 155 -18.06 2.48 -15.07
N LYS A 156 -18.11 3.70 -15.62
CA LYS A 156 -16.93 4.51 -16.00
C LYS A 156 -15.92 4.77 -14.86
N VAL A 157 -16.32 4.47 -13.62
CA VAL A 157 -15.50 4.51 -12.41
C VAL A 157 -15.54 3.12 -11.82
N ALA A 158 -15.02 2.15 -12.58
CA ALA A 158 -15.17 0.76 -12.20
C ALA A 158 -14.44 0.52 -10.88
N THR A 159 -15.17 0.05 -9.87
CA THR A 159 -14.55 -0.68 -8.76
C THR A 159 -14.15 -2.10 -9.19
N SER A 160 -14.35 -2.45 -10.47
CA SER A 160 -13.74 -3.64 -11.05
C SER A 160 -12.27 -3.36 -11.32
N LEU A 161 -11.42 -4.24 -10.80
CA LEU A 161 -10.09 -4.44 -11.34
C LEU A 161 -10.29 -4.81 -12.81
N GLY A 162 -10.05 -3.89 -13.74
CA GLY A 162 -10.09 -4.15 -15.19
C GLY A 162 -9.00 -5.12 -15.67
N PHE A 163 -8.58 -6.04 -14.81
CA PHE A 163 -7.55 -7.04 -15.03
C PHE A 163 -8.13 -8.43 -14.71
N GLY A 164 -8.39 -9.20 -15.75
CA GLY A 164 -8.57 -10.66 -15.69
C GLY A 164 -9.90 -11.18 -16.23
N PRO A 165 -9.93 -12.38 -16.84
CA PRO A 165 -11.11 -13.02 -17.41
C PRO A 165 -12.12 -13.54 -16.36
N LEU A 166 -12.02 -13.08 -15.12
CA LEU A 166 -12.90 -13.50 -14.02
C LEU A 166 -14.23 -12.75 -14.12
N ARG A 167 -15.14 -13.30 -14.92
CA ARG A 167 -16.57 -13.04 -14.77
C ARG A 167 -17.00 -13.57 -13.38
N ARG A 168 -17.55 -12.68 -12.56
CA ARG A 168 -18.17 -13.05 -11.29
C ARG A 168 -19.63 -13.32 -11.57
N ASP A 169 -19.96 -14.58 -11.78
CA ASP A 169 -21.32 -15.04 -12.10
C ASP A 169 -22.25 -15.06 -10.86
N ASP A 170 -21.74 -14.74 -9.65
CA ASP A 170 -22.41 -14.94 -8.36
C ASP A 170 -23.00 -13.68 -7.70
N GLY A 171 -22.84 -12.49 -8.28
CA GLY A 171 -23.52 -11.28 -7.80
C GLY A 171 -22.94 -10.70 -6.49
N LEU A 172 -22.09 -9.69 -6.64
CA LEU A 172 -22.01 -8.45 -5.84
C LEU A 172 -22.37 -8.49 -4.33
N THR A 173 -21.92 -9.48 -3.56
CA THR A 173 -21.97 -9.39 -2.10
C THR A 173 -20.59 -9.09 -1.55
N LEU A 174 -20.53 -8.13 -0.62
CA LEU A 174 -19.32 -7.90 0.15
C LEU A 174 -19.04 -9.11 1.03
N PRO A 175 -17.76 -9.39 1.34
CA PRO A 175 -17.45 -10.35 2.40
C PRO A 175 -18.25 -10.01 3.67
N PRO A 176 -18.80 -11.00 4.38
CA PRO A 176 -19.57 -10.75 5.60
C PRO A 176 -18.74 -10.03 6.67
N ASP A 177 -17.41 -10.14 6.62
CA ASP A 177 -16.43 -9.49 7.50
C ASP A 177 -15.73 -8.27 6.86
N ALA A 178 -16.33 -7.63 5.84
CA ALA A 178 -15.68 -6.54 5.08
C ALA A 178 -15.16 -5.39 5.96
N ALA A 179 -15.84 -5.05 7.06
CA ALA A 179 -15.38 -4.03 7.99
C ALA A 179 -14.12 -4.43 8.75
N ASP A 180 -14.04 -5.69 9.16
CA ASP A 180 -12.88 -6.19 9.87
C ASP A 180 -11.69 -6.37 8.90
N LEU A 181 -11.94 -6.82 7.67
CA LEU A 181 -10.94 -6.83 6.60
C LEU A 181 -10.39 -5.43 6.32
N ALA A 182 -11.26 -4.43 6.15
CA ALA A 182 -10.84 -3.06 5.89
C ALA A 182 -10.01 -2.50 7.05
N ARG A 183 -10.44 -2.75 8.30
CA ARG A 183 -9.74 -2.29 9.51
C ARG A 183 -8.38 -2.95 9.67
N ARG A 184 -8.28 -4.27 9.49
CA ARG A 184 -7.01 -5.00 9.59
C ARG A 184 -6.02 -4.55 8.52
N ARG A 185 -6.46 -4.39 7.27
CA ARG A 185 -5.56 -4.07 6.13
C ARG A 185 -5.14 -2.61 6.10
N LEU A 186 -6.12 -1.71 6.20
CA LEU A 186 -5.92 -0.28 5.91
C LEU A 186 -5.91 0.58 7.16
N GLY A 187 -6.52 0.14 8.27
CA GLY A 187 -6.55 0.88 9.53
C GLY A 187 -5.16 1.35 9.96
N PRO A 188 -4.17 0.45 10.11
CA PRO A 188 -2.81 0.83 10.50
C PRO A 188 -2.10 1.81 9.55
N LEU A 189 -2.45 1.78 8.26
CA LEU A 189 -1.92 2.71 7.25
C LEU A 189 -2.59 4.08 7.37
N LEU A 190 -3.92 4.11 7.43
CA LEU A 190 -4.70 5.35 7.50
C LEU A 190 -4.49 6.10 8.81
N ASP A 191 -4.38 5.39 9.93
CA ASP A 191 -4.14 6.00 11.24
C ASP A 191 -2.76 6.69 11.31
N ARG A 192 -1.81 6.26 10.48
CA ARG A 192 -0.50 6.89 10.35
C ARG A 192 -0.47 8.02 9.33
N MET A 193 -1.50 8.21 8.53
CA MET A 193 -1.61 9.37 7.64
C MET A 193 -2.06 10.60 8.46
N ILE A 194 -1.09 11.31 9.03
CA ILE A 194 -1.32 12.49 9.87
C ILE A 194 -1.94 13.60 9.01
N GLY A 195 -3.10 14.11 9.42
CA GLY A 195 -3.80 15.21 8.76
C GLY A 195 -4.85 14.81 7.70
N GLY A 196 -5.17 13.51 7.59
CA GLY A 196 -6.12 13.00 6.60
C GLY A 196 -7.59 12.88 7.03
N ARG A 197 -7.93 13.07 8.31
CA ARG A 197 -9.33 13.09 8.78
C ARG A 197 -9.84 14.52 8.87
N ARG A 198 -10.34 15.05 7.77
CA ARG A 198 -11.40 16.07 7.73
C ARG A 198 -12.37 15.73 6.62
#